data_AF-A0A2N7CI41-F1
#
_entry.id   AF-A0A2N7CI41-F1
#
_cell.length_a   1.000
_cell.length_b   1.000
_cell.length_c   1.000
_cell.angle_alpha   90.00
_cell.angle_beta   90.00
_cell.angle_gamma   90.00
#
_symmetry.space_group_name_H-M   'P 1'
#
loop_
_entity.id
_entity.type
_entity.pdbx_description
1 polymer ?
#
loop_
_entity_poly.entity_id
_entity_poly.type
_entity_poly.pdbx_seq_one_letter_code
_entity_poly.pdbx_strand_id
1 'polypeptide(L)'
;MSIDNPIPMRLKEVRKKAKISQKGLGVRIGIDESSASARMNQYEKGKHTPDISTLKKMADELGVPLNYFFCEDESSAELVCLIAKMSEEKKKELIDKLTNS
;
A
#
# COMPACT_ATOMS: atom_id res chain seq x y z
N MET A 1 -17.08 -17.42 -3.09
CA MET A 1 -15.87 -16.80 -3.69
C MET A 1 -14.97 -16.43 -2.53
N SER A 2 -13.71 -16.87 -2.52
CA SER A 2 -12.76 -16.42 -1.50
C SER A 2 -12.52 -14.93 -1.73
N ILE A 3 -12.56 -14.14 -0.67
CA ILE A 3 -12.06 -12.77 -0.73
C ILE A 3 -10.54 -12.90 -0.80
N ASP A 4 -9.96 -12.57 -1.94
CA ASP A 4 -8.51 -12.59 -2.09
C ASP A 4 -7.91 -11.41 -1.33
N ASN A 5 -6.88 -11.66 -0.53
CA ASN A 5 -6.19 -10.62 0.20
C ASN A 5 -5.62 -9.57 -0.77
N PRO A 6 -6.00 -8.27 -0.69
CA PRO A 6 -5.52 -7.24 -1.61
C PRO A 6 -4.05 -6.84 -1.37
N ILE A 7 -3.49 -7.16 -0.19
CA ILE A 7 -2.14 -6.72 0.20
C ILE A 7 -1.06 -7.16 -0.79
N PRO A 8 -0.96 -8.44 -1.22
CA PRO A 8 0.10 -8.90 -2.11
C PRO A 8 0.07 -8.20 -3.47
N MET A 9 -1.12 -8.01 -4.04
CA MET A 9 -1.26 -7.33 -5.33
C MET A 9 -0.91 -5.85 -5.22
N ARG A 10 -1.40 -5.15 -4.19
CA ARG A 10 -1.14 -3.72 -3.96
C ARG A 10 0.32 -3.45 -3.68
N LEU A 11 0.96 -4.27 -2.86
CA LEU A 11 2.39 -4.17 -2.58
C LEU A 11 3.23 -4.30 -3.85
N LYS A 12 2.94 -5.31 -4.67
CA LYS A 12 3.65 -5.51 -5.94
C LYS A 12 3.43 -4.35 -6.90
N GLU A 13 2.21 -3.84 -7.00
CA GLU A 13 1.82 -2.74 -7.87
C GLU A 13 2.58 -1.46 -7.49
N VAL A 14 2.45 -0.99 -6.25
CA VAL A 14 3.07 0.28 -5.83
C VAL A 14 4.59 0.19 -5.82
N ARG A 15 5.18 -0.96 -5.44
CA ARG A 15 6.63 -1.16 -5.54
C ARG A 15 7.12 -1.05 -6.98
N LYS A 16 6.42 -1.65 -7.93
CA LYS A 16 6.76 -1.54 -9.35
C LYS A 16 6.62 -0.11 -9.86
N LYS A 17 5.56 0.62 -9.46
CA LYS A 17 5.38 2.05 -9.76
C LYS A 17 6.56 2.89 -9.22
N ALA A 18 7.03 2.58 -8.02
CA ALA A 18 8.20 3.21 -7.40
C ALA A 18 9.55 2.77 -8.01
N LYS A 19 9.57 1.78 -8.91
CA LYS A 19 10.79 1.21 -9.53
C LYS A 19 11.81 0.66 -8.51
N ILE A 20 11.34 0.17 -7.37
CA ILE A 20 12.18 -0.42 -6.32
C ILE A 20 12.19 -1.95 -6.47
N SER A 21 13.34 -2.61 -6.28
CA SER A 21 13.39 -4.09 -6.27
C SER A 21 12.82 -4.66 -4.97
N GLN A 22 12.41 -5.94 -4.96
CA GLN A 22 11.97 -6.59 -3.71
C GLN A 22 13.03 -6.49 -2.62
N LYS A 23 14.28 -6.86 -2.93
CA LYS A 23 15.42 -6.70 -2.02
C LYS A 23 15.56 -5.25 -1.55
N GLY A 24 15.50 -4.29 -2.47
CA GLY A 24 15.65 -2.87 -2.17
C GLY A 24 14.59 -2.35 -1.19
N LEU A 25 13.31 -2.69 -1.41
CA LEU A 25 12.25 -2.31 -0.48
C LEU A 25 12.44 -2.95 0.89
N GLY A 26 12.77 -4.26 0.92
CA GLY A 26 12.99 -4.98 2.17
C GLY A 26 14.10 -4.34 3.02
N VAL A 27 15.23 -3.99 2.41
CA VAL A 27 16.34 -3.31 3.11
C VAL A 27 15.91 -1.94 3.65
N ARG A 28 15.19 -1.14 2.85
CA ARG A 28 14.75 0.21 3.27
C ARG A 28 13.78 0.20 4.46
N ILE A 29 12.95 -0.84 4.58
CA ILE A 29 12.06 -1.00 5.74
C ILE A 29 12.73 -1.71 6.94
N GLY A 30 14.04 -1.97 6.87
CA GLY A 30 14.84 -2.53 7.96
C GLY A 30 14.88 -4.05 8.02
N ILE A 31 14.57 -4.76 6.94
CA ILE A 31 14.81 -6.21 6.84
C ILE A 31 16.29 -6.44 6.51
N ASP A 32 16.91 -7.38 7.20
CA ASP A 32 18.28 -7.81 6.94
C ASP A 32 18.49 -8.15 5.46
N GLU A 33 19.61 -7.69 4.90
CA GLU A 33 19.89 -7.75 3.47
C GLU A 33 19.87 -9.19 2.92
N SER A 34 20.33 -10.16 3.72
CA SER A 34 20.37 -11.58 3.32
C SER A 34 18.97 -12.19 3.19
N SER A 35 17.98 -11.64 3.90
CA SER A 35 16.61 -12.15 3.95
C SER A 35 15.58 -11.26 3.23
N ALA A 36 15.94 -10.03 2.90
CA ALA A 36 15.06 -9.01 2.33
C ALA A 36 14.33 -9.48 1.06
N SER A 37 15.05 -10.03 0.09
CA SER A 37 14.43 -10.50 -1.17
C SER A 37 13.45 -11.64 -0.94
N ALA A 38 13.80 -12.60 -0.09
CA ALA A 38 12.96 -13.77 0.19
C ALA A 38 11.68 -13.35 0.94
N ARG A 39 11.82 -12.48 1.95
CA ARG A 39 10.69 -11.98 2.75
C ARG A 39 9.71 -11.17 1.90
N MET A 40 10.22 -10.26 1.09
CA MET A 40 9.37 -9.44 0.21
C MET A 40 8.65 -10.27 -0.86
N ASN A 41 9.30 -11.29 -1.42
CA ASN A 41 8.65 -12.23 -2.32
C ASN A 41 7.54 -13.03 -1.63
N GLN A 42 7.70 -13.41 -0.36
CA GLN A 42 6.65 -14.10 0.41
C GLN A 42 5.43 -13.19 0.61
N TYR A 43 5.64 -11.90 0.88
CA TYR A 43 4.56 -10.93 0.99
C TYR A 43 3.84 -10.71 -0.35
N GLU A 44 4.57 -10.51 -1.45
CA GLU A 44 3.96 -10.32 -2.79
C GLU A 44 3.26 -11.57 -3.36
N LYS A 45 3.58 -12.76 -2.84
CA LYS A 45 2.88 -14.01 -3.17
C LYS A 45 1.76 -14.36 -2.18
N GLY A 46 1.56 -13.56 -1.14
CA GLY A 46 0.56 -13.85 -0.09
C GLY A 46 0.88 -15.06 0.78
N LYS A 47 2.12 -15.58 0.76
CA LYS A 47 2.54 -16.70 1.62
C LYS A 47 2.60 -16.28 3.10
N HIS A 48 2.96 -15.03 3.33
CA HIS A 48 2.88 -14.38 4.64
C HIS A 48 2.20 -13.03 4.48
N THR A 49 1.43 -12.64 5.48
CA THR A 49 0.85 -11.30 5.57
C THR A 49 1.76 -10.46 6.46
N PRO A 50 2.27 -9.30 5.99
CA PRO A 50 2.99 -8.37 6.85
C PRO A 50 2.05 -7.85 7.96
N ASP A 51 2.59 -7.58 9.14
CA ASP A 51 1.83 -6.89 10.18
C ASP A 51 1.61 -5.41 9.81
N ILE A 52 0.75 -4.74 10.58
CA ILE A 52 0.40 -3.33 10.34
C ILE A 52 1.64 -2.42 10.42
N SER A 53 2.59 -2.71 11.33
CA SER A 53 3.82 -1.92 11.46
C SER A 53 4.68 -2.02 10.19
N THR A 54 4.83 -3.22 9.64
CA THR A 54 5.56 -3.48 8.40
C THR A 54 4.86 -2.85 7.21
N LEU A 55 3.53 -2.99 7.11
CA LEU A 55 2.74 -2.30 6.08
C LEU A 55 2.90 -0.79 6.15
N LYS A 56 2.90 -0.21 7.35
CA LYS A 56 3.10 1.24 7.52
C LYS A 56 4.48 1.67 7.03
N LYS A 57 5.55 0.94 7.37
CA LYS A 57 6.90 1.21 6.85
C LYS A 57 6.97 1.12 5.32
N MET A 58 6.31 0.11 4.73
CA MET A 58 6.21 -0.01 3.28
C MET A 58 5.42 1.17 2.68
N ALA A 59 4.32 1.59 3.30
CA ALA A 59 3.50 2.70 2.86
C ALA A 59 4.31 4.00 2.80
N ASP A 60 5.04 4.28 3.88
CA ASP A 60 5.86 5.47 4.03
C ASP A 60 7.00 5.49 3.01
N GLU A 61 7.69 4.36 2.82
CA GLU A 61 8.76 4.22 1.81
C GLU A 61 8.23 4.35 0.37
N LEU A 62 7.01 3.86 0.11
CA LEU A 62 6.42 3.83 -1.23
C LEU A 62 5.57 5.06 -1.56
N GLY A 63 5.42 6.00 -0.60
CA GLY A 63 4.68 7.24 -0.79
C GLY A 63 3.17 7.06 -0.98
N VAL A 64 2.58 6.04 -0.35
CA VAL A 64 1.14 5.76 -0.38
C VAL A 64 0.56 5.71 1.03
N PRO A 65 -0.74 6.02 1.23
CA PRO A 65 -1.36 5.87 2.54
C PRO A 65 -1.52 4.40 2.92
N LEU A 66 -1.53 4.08 4.22
CA LEU A 66 -1.64 2.70 4.72
C LEU A 66 -2.88 1.96 4.18
N ASN A 67 -4.01 2.66 4.05
CA ASN A 67 -5.26 2.09 3.55
C ASN A 67 -5.20 1.64 2.07
N TYR A 68 -4.19 2.07 1.30
CA TYR A 68 -3.95 1.61 -0.07
C TYR A 68 -3.80 0.08 -0.18
N PHE A 69 -3.16 -0.56 0.82
CA PHE A 69 -2.96 -2.00 0.82
C PHE A 69 -4.24 -2.82 0.99
N PHE A 70 -5.35 -2.17 1.35
CA PHE A 70 -6.64 -2.80 1.61
C PHE A 70 -7.65 -2.55 0.48
N CYS A 71 -7.27 -1.82 -0.58
CA CYS A 71 -8.16 -1.54 -1.70
C CYS A 71 -8.25 -2.74 -2.65
N GLU A 72 -9.46 -3.26 -2.89
CA GLU A 72 -9.69 -4.40 -3.77
C GLU A 72 -9.65 -4.00 -5.25
N ASP A 73 -10.20 -2.84 -5.60
CA ASP A 73 -10.28 -2.35 -6.99
C ASP A 73 -9.39 -1.12 -7.25
N GLU A 74 -9.05 -0.90 -8.52
CA GLU A 74 -8.14 0.18 -8.93
C GLU A 74 -8.67 1.58 -8.58
N SER A 75 -9.98 1.80 -8.66
CA SER A 75 -10.57 3.10 -8.38
C SER A 75 -10.46 3.47 -6.90
N SER A 76 -10.71 2.52 -6.00
CA SER A 76 -10.50 2.71 -4.56
C SER A 76 -9.04 3.03 -4.25
N ALA A 77 -8.10 2.30 -4.87
CA ALA A 77 -6.66 2.50 -4.67
C ALA A 77 -6.18 3.88 -5.17
N GLU A 78 -6.72 4.35 -6.29
CA GLU A 78 -6.45 5.69 -6.80
C GLU A 78 -7.05 6.77 -5.88
N LEU A 79 -8.32 6.62 -5.51
CA LEU A 79 -9.03 7.57 -4.64
C LEU A 79 -8.32 7.78 -3.31
N VAL A 80 -7.89 6.71 -2.62
CA VAL A 80 -7.19 6.87 -1.34
C VAL A 80 -5.87 7.63 -1.50
N CYS A 81 -5.16 7.46 -2.61
CA CYS A 81 -3.93 8.19 -2.89
C CYS A 81 -4.19 9.67 -3.20
N LEU A 82 -5.27 9.98 -3.91
CA LEU A 82 -5.68 11.35 -4.19
C LEU A 82 -6.13 12.06 -2.91
N ILE A 83 -7.01 11.41 -2.14
CA ILE A 83 -7.51 11.91 -0.86
C ILE A 83 -6.36 12.16 0.12
N ALA A 84 -5.37 11.26 0.19
CA ALA A 84 -4.21 11.43 1.06
C ALA A 84 -3.39 12.70 0.77
N LYS A 85 -3.45 13.23 -0.46
CA LYS A 85 -2.75 14.47 -0.88
C LYS A 85 -3.59 15.73 -0.69
N MET A 86 -4.88 15.60 -0.35
CA MET A 86 -5.77 16.73 -0.13
C MET A 86 -5.55 17.36 1.25
N SER A 87 -5.77 18.66 1.36
CA SER A 87 -5.87 19.33 2.67
C SER A 87 -7.16 18.92 3.38
N GLU A 88 -7.20 19.11 4.69
CA GLU A 88 -8.39 18.77 5.49
C GLU A 88 -9.63 19.57 5.07
N GLU A 89 -9.45 20.81 4.61
CA GLU A 89 -10.55 21.64 4.08
C GLU A 89 -11.14 21.02 2.82
N LYS A 90 -10.29 20.63 1.86
CA LYS A 90 -10.73 19.98 0.61
C LYS A 90 -11.38 18.62 0.88
N LYS A 91 -10.90 17.88 1.88
CA LYS A 91 -11.54 16.61 2.29
C LYS A 91 -12.94 16.84 2.83
N LYS A 92 -13.14 17.86 3.68
CA LYS A 92 -14.47 18.25 4.17
C LYS A 92 -15.40 18.64 3.04
N GLU A 93 -14.94 19.48 2.11
CA GLU A 93 -15.73 19.86 0.92
C GLU A 93 -16.13 18.64 0.08
N LEU A 94 -15.24 17.65 -0.07
CA LEU A 94 -15.55 16.42 -0.79
C LEU A 94 -16.59 15.58 -0.05
N ILE A 95 -16.45 15.43 1.26
CA ILE A 95 -17.44 14.72 2.10
C ILE A 95 -18.81 15.38 1.95
N ASP A 96 -18.89 16.71 2.11
CA ASP A 96 -20.14 17.46 2.00
C ASP A 96 -20.80 17.29 0.62
N LYS A 97 -20.01 17.26 -0.46
CA LYS A 97 -20.52 17.01 -1.83
C LYS A 97 -21.10 15.61 -1.97
N LEU A 98 -20.45 14.59 -1.40
CA LEU A 98 -20.87 13.19 -1.53
C LEU A 98 -22.03 12.82 -0.60
N THR A 99 -22.18 13.48 0.55
CA THR A 99 -23.26 13.18 1.51
C THR A 99 -24.54 13.98 1.29
N ASN A 100 -24.46 15.11 0.59
CA ASN A 100 -25.61 15.97 0.28
C ASN A 100 -26.08 15.84 -1.19
N SER A 101 -25.63 14.80 -1.90
CA SER A 101 -26.09 14.43 -3.24
C SER A 101 -27.24 13.42 -3.19
#